data_AF-A0A8S3IIK4-F1
#
_entry.id   AF-A0A8S3IIK4-F1
#
_cell.length_a   1.000
_cell.length_b   1.000
_cell.length_c   1.000
_cell.angle_alpha   90.00
_cell.angle_beta   90.00
_cell.angle_gamma   90.00
#
_symmetry.space_group_name_H-M   'P 1'
#
loop_
_entity.id
_entity.type
_entity.pdbx_description
1 polymer ?
#
loop_
_entity_poly.entity_id
_entity_poly.type
_entity_poly.pdbx_seq_one_letter_code
_entity_poly.pdbx_strand_id
1 'polypeptide(L)'
;ISSELINLVSTPSGLVVLDVSGGILFILSTPPSYYASTDPHLAPDPIAIPSISTTQSCLAGMMKSDAGLHPCSLCPRGWRSSVGSINCTVCNASAFCPPGTVAEVSQTELQTISQAYPYYKNPDTTLFDDVLLNNVFHIGSTRHCVVVSPTFWTLIVLIPLLTLIGILLMCQQCSRSSHDSACMKTIKKWFKRTDLVVSQSAFSKVQQW
;
A
#
# COMPACT_ATOMS: atom_id res chain seq x y z
N ILE A 1 -12.13 -15.63 -17.49
CA ILE A 1 -11.47 -16.46 -16.45
C ILE A 1 -12.25 -17.76 -16.41
N SER A 2 -11.69 -18.83 -16.97
CA SER A 2 -12.30 -20.17 -16.95
C SER A 2 -12.17 -20.69 -15.53
N SER A 3 -13.29 -20.81 -14.80
CA SER A 3 -13.30 -21.48 -13.50
C SER A 3 -13.33 -22.98 -13.75
N GLU A 4 -12.15 -23.62 -13.75
CA GLU A 4 -12.04 -25.06 -13.81
C GLU A 4 -12.34 -25.66 -12.42
N LEU A 5 -13.30 -26.59 -12.39
CA LEU A 5 -13.73 -27.27 -11.17
C LEU A 5 -12.74 -28.39 -10.83
N ILE A 6 -11.99 -28.19 -9.76
CA ILE A 6 -11.17 -29.22 -9.13
C ILE A 6 -12.06 -29.98 -8.14
N ASN A 7 -12.16 -31.30 -8.29
CA ASN A 7 -12.92 -32.13 -7.35
C ASN A 7 -12.03 -32.47 -6.14
N LEU A 8 -12.50 -32.09 -4.95
CA LEU A 8 -11.81 -32.32 -3.68
C LEU A 8 -12.62 -33.28 -2.83
N VAL A 9 -12.02 -34.41 -2.45
CA VAL A 9 -12.63 -35.39 -1.55
C VAL A 9 -11.81 -35.44 -0.26
N SER A 10 -12.40 -34.96 0.84
CA SER A 10 -11.76 -35.00 2.15
C SER A 10 -12.17 -36.26 2.91
N THR A 11 -11.20 -36.95 3.50
CA THR A 11 -11.40 -38.05 4.45
C THR A 11 -10.74 -37.69 5.79
N PRO A 12 -11.00 -38.42 6.89
CA PRO A 12 -10.35 -38.17 8.18
C PRO A 12 -8.82 -38.37 8.15
N SER A 13 -8.33 -39.16 7.18
CA SER A 13 -6.93 -39.55 7.06
C SER A 13 -6.20 -38.85 5.91
N GLY A 14 -6.90 -38.11 5.04
CA GLY A 14 -6.29 -37.49 3.89
C GLY A 14 -7.24 -36.63 3.05
N LEU A 15 -6.68 -35.98 2.04
CA LEU A 15 -7.38 -35.19 1.04
C LEU A 15 -6.99 -35.72 -0.33
N VAL A 16 -7.98 -36.04 -1.15
CA VAL A 16 -7.78 -36.45 -2.54
C VAL A 16 -8.18 -35.29 -3.43
N VAL A 17 -7.25 -34.86 -4.28
CA VAL A 17 -7.46 -33.82 -5.28
C VAL A 17 -7.48 -34.49 -6.65
N LEU A 18 -8.58 -34.32 -7.38
CA LEU A 18 -8.71 -34.79 -8.75
C LEU A 18 -8.55 -33.60 -9.70
N ASP A 19 -7.50 -33.68 -10.51
CA ASP A 19 -7.22 -32.72 -11.57
C ASP A 19 -8.13 -32.95 -12.79
N VAL A 20 -8.37 -31.89 -13.56
CA VAL A 20 -9.17 -31.91 -14.79
C VAL A 20 -8.58 -32.84 -15.86
N SER A 21 -7.27 -33.09 -15.80
CA SER A 21 -6.56 -34.01 -16.69
C SER A 21 -6.68 -35.48 -16.27
N GLY A 22 -7.46 -35.78 -15.23
CA GLY A 22 -7.57 -37.13 -14.65
C GLY A 22 -6.42 -37.50 -13.69
N GLY A 23 -5.57 -36.54 -13.33
CA GLY A 23 -4.55 -36.71 -12.31
C GLY A 23 -5.18 -36.86 -10.92
N ILE A 24 -4.67 -37.78 -10.11
CA ILE A 24 -5.13 -37.97 -8.73
C ILE A 24 -3.94 -37.72 -7.80
N LEU A 25 -4.10 -36.74 -6.91
CA LEU A 25 -3.14 -36.40 -5.88
C LEU A 25 -3.71 -36.78 -4.51
N PHE A 26 -2.99 -37.63 -3.78
CA PHE A 26 -3.32 -38.01 -2.41
C PHE A 26 -2.46 -37.20 -1.44
N ILE A 27 -3.08 -36.39 -0.61
CA ILE A 27 -2.44 -35.68 0.49
C ILE A 27 -2.81 -36.42 1.78
N LEU A 28 -1.83 -37.02 2.44
CA LEU A 28 -2.05 -37.84 3.63
C LEU A 28 -1.84 -37.03 4.92
N SER A 29 -2.60 -37.37 5.95
CA SER A 29 -2.40 -36.81 7.28
C SER A 29 -1.00 -37.16 7.80
N THR A 30 -0.33 -36.16 8.35
CA THR A 30 1.05 -36.30 8.84
C THR A 30 1.10 -36.17 10.36
N PRO A 31 2.02 -36.89 11.03
CA PRO A 31 2.17 -36.82 12.48
C PRO A 31 2.60 -35.42 12.94
N PRO A 32 2.55 -35.13 14.26
CA PRO A 32 3.10 -33.90 14.82
C PRO A 32 4.54 -33.67 14.36
N SER A 33 4.94 -32.41 14.20
CA SER A 33 6.22 -31.97 13.64
C SER A 33 6.47 -32.20 12.14
N TYR A 34 5.55 -32.81 11.40
CA TYR A 34 5.66 -33.03 9.95
C TYR A 34 4.49 -32.41 9.19
N TYR A 35 4.72 -32.02 7.93
CA TYR A 35 3.68 -31.60 7.00
C TYR A 35 3.71 -32.45 5.73
N ALA A 36 2.58 -32.47 5.02
CA ALA A 36 2.48 -33.13 3.72
C ALA A 36 3.07 -32.22 2.64
N SER A 37 4.14 -32.65 1.99
CA SER A 37 4.76 -31.98 0.85
C SER A 37 4.37 -32.68 -0.43
N THR A 38 4.04 -31.89 -1.46
CA THR A 38 3.76 -32.38 -2.81
C THR A 38 4.93 -32.10 -3.75
N ASP A 39 6.11 -31.79 -3.21
CA ASP A 39 7.30 -31.52 -4.00
C ASP A 39 7.70 -32.78 -4.80
N PRO A 40 7.66 -32.74 -6.14
CA PRO A 40 7.98 -33.90 -6.97
C PRO A 40 9.45 -34.33 -6.87
N HIS A 41 10.35 -33.46 -6.40
CA HIS A 41 11.75 -33.81 -6.17
C HIS A 41 11.97 -34.63 -4.90
N LEU A 42 11.03 -34.57 -3.96
CA LEU A 42 11.04 -35.33 -2.71
C LEU A 42 10.20 -36.60 -2.80
N ALA A 43 9.36 -36.71 -3.84
CA ALA A 43 8.56 -37.90 -4.09
C ALA A 43 9.48 -39.09 -4.45
N PRO A 44 9.22 -40.30 -3.91
CA PRO A 44 10.01 -41.48 -4.21
C PRO A 44 9.99 -41.88 -5.69
N ASP A 45 9.01 -41.39 -6.47
CA ASP A 45 8.98 -41.50 -7.94
C ASP A 45 8.31 -40.27 -8.58
N PRO A 46 9.01 -39.47 -9.41
CA PRO A 46 8.46 -38.25 -10.02
C PRO A 46 7.47 -38.48 -11.17
N ILE A 47 7.14 -39.74 -11.52
CA ILE A 47 6.37 -40.08 -12.74
C ILE A 47 5.16 -41.01 -12.47
N ALA A 48 4.94 -41.46 -11.24
CA ALA A 48 3.80 -42.33 -10.94
C ALA A 48 2.53 -41.51 -10.67
N ILE A 49 1.53 -41.59 -11.55
CA ILE A 49 0.15 -41.27 -11.22
C ILE A 49 -0.45 -42.54 -10.59
N PRO A 50 -1.05 -42.47 -9.38
CA PRO A 50 -1.32 -41.27 -8.60
C PRO A 50 -0.10 -40.74 -7.81
N SER A 51 0.01 -39.42 -7.69
CA SER A 51 1.06 -38.78 -6.87
C SER A 51 0.62 -38.77 -5.40
N ILE A 52 1.51 -39.22 -4.52
CA ILE A 52 1.26 -39.29 -3.07
C ILE A 52 2.15 -38.27 -2.38
N SER A 53 1.57 -37.45 -1.50
CA SER A 53 2.33 -36.48 -0.71
C SER A 53 3.35 -37.19 0.18
N THR A 54 4.54 -36.62 0.27
CA THR A 54 5.60 -37.09 1.18
C THR A 54 5.58 -36.33 2.49
N THR A 55 6.04 -36.96 3.56
CA THR A 55 6.18 -36.33 4.88
C THR A 55 7.47 -35.54 4.96
N GLN A 56 7.38 -34.24 5.26
CA GLN A 56 8.55 -33.39 5.48
C GLN A 56 8.50 -32.77 6.87
N SER A 57 9.65 -32.71 7.56
CA SER A 57 9.74 -32.12 8.89
C SER A 57 9.51 -30.61 8.83
N CYS A 58 8.81 -30.06 9.82
CA CYS A 58 8.66 -28.63 10.00
C CYS A 58 10.04 -27.96 10.09
N LEU A 59 10.18 -26.85 9.39
CA LEU A 59 11.38 -26.01 9.44
C LEU A 59 11.57 -25.44 10.85
N ALA A 60 12.80 -25.05 11.17
CA ALA A 60 13.07 -24.35 12.42
C ALA A 60 12.29 -23.03 12.48
N GLY A 61 11.87 -22.63 13.68
CA GLY A 61 10.95 -21.50 13.88
C GLY A 61 9.48 -21.84 13.63
N MET A 62 9.17 -23.04 13.15
CA MET A 62 7.79 -23.53 13.00
C MET A 62 7.50 -24.69 13.97
N MET A 63 6.22 -24.97 14.18
CA MET A 63 5.74 -26.04 15.04
C MET A 63 4.48 -26.68 14.46
N LYS A 64 4.19 -27.90 14.92
CA LYS A 64 2.94 -28.59 14.64
C LYS A 64 2.64 -29.57 15.77
N SER A 65 1.68 -29.22 16.62
CA SER A 65 1.29 -29.99 17.80
C SER A 65 0.49 -31.24 17.45
N ASP A 66 -0.39 -31.12 16.45
CA ASP A 66 -1.41 -32.11 16.18
C ASP A 66 -1.13 -32.87 14.88
N ALA A 67 -1.59 -34.12 14.84
CA ALA A 67 -1.61 -34.87 13.59
C ALA A 67 -2.66 -34.26 12.64
N GLY A 68 -2.37 -34.20 11.34
CA GLY A 68 -3.29 -33.65 10.37
C GLY A 68 -2.66 -33.24 9.06
N LEU A 69 -3.51 -32.65 8.21
CA LEU A 69 -3.15 -32.11 6.90
C LEU A 69 -2.73 -30.63 6.95
N HIS A 70 -2.89 -29.99 8.11
CA HIS A 70 -2.58 -28.58 8.26
C HIS A 70 -1.06 -28.34 8.15
N PRO A 71 -0.65 -27.20 7.57
CA PRO A 71 0.75 -26.82 7.50
C PRO A 71 1.32 -26.54 8.90
N CYS A 72 2.65 -26.50 9.00
CA CYS A 72 3.32 -26.05 10.22
C CYS A 72 2.98 -24.57 10.49
N SER A 73 2.75 -24.23 11.75
CA SER A 73 2.50 -22.86 12.19
C SER A 73 3.80 -22.20 12.65
N LEU A 74 3.91 -20.88 12.48
CA LEU A 74 5.05 -20.11 12.98
C LEU A 74 4.99 -20.00 14.51
N CYS A 75 6.14 -20.12 15.16
CA CYS A 75 6.23 -19.81 16.58
C CYS A 75 5.93 -18.31 16.83
N PRO A 76 5.13 -17.97 17.85
CA PRO A 76 4.79 -16.60 18.17
C PRO A 76 6.01 -15.82 18.70
N ARG A 77 5.87 -14.50 18.78
CA ARG A 77 6.91 -13.61 19.33
C ARG A 77 7.31 -14.04 20.73
N GLY A 78 8.61 -14.06 21.01
CA GLY A 78 9.16 -14.49 22.30
C GLY A 78 9.36 -16.01 22.40
N TRP A 79 9.09 -16.76 21.33
CA TRP A 79 9.26 -18.20 21.29
C TRP A 79 10.15 -18.61 20.11
N ARG A 80 10.84 -19.75 20.26
CA ARG A 80 11.72 -20.37 19.26
C ARG A 80 11.47 -21.86 19.15
N SER A 81 11.81 -22.44 18.00
CA SER A 81 11.79 -23.89 17.81
C SER A 81 12.95 -24.37 16.93
N SER A 82 13.42 -25.59 17.16
CA SER A 82 14.33 -26.29 16.27
C SER A 82 13.56 -27.05 15.19
N VAL A 83 14.28 -27.52 14.16
CA VAL A 83 13.71 -28.39 13.12
C VAL A 83 12.98 -29.58 13.76
N GLY A 84 11.77 -29.89 13.28
CA GLY A 84 11.00 -31.02 13.79
C GLY A 84 10.46 -30.85 15.22
N SER A 85 10.32 -29.62 15.71
CA SER A 85 9.73 -29.40 17.03
C SER A 85 8.21 -29.50 17.01
N ILE A 86 7.66 -30.20 17.99
CA ILE A 86 6.20 -30.29 18.22
C ILE A 86 5.70 -29.01 18.90
N ASN A 87 6.50 -28.45 19.81
CA ASN A 87 6.17 -27.26 20.59
C ASN A 87 7.24 -26.19 20.45
N CYS A 88 6.84 -24.93 20.58
CA CYS A 88 7.79 -23.83 20.72
C CYS A 88 8.33 -23.76 22.15
N THR A 89 9.55 -23.26 22.29
CA THR A 89 10.22 -22.99 23.57
C THR A 89 10.34 -21.50 23.79
N VAL A 90 10.23 -21.04 25.04
CA VAL A 90 10.33 -19.62 25.37
C VAL A 90 11.78 -19.15 25.20
N CYS A 91 11.97 -17.99 24.59
CA CYS A 91 13.28 -17.36 24.48
C CYS A 91 13.74 -16.75 25.80
N ASN A 92 15.05 -16.57 25.95
CA ASN A 92 15.60 -15.84 27.09
C ASN A 92 15.08 -14.39 27.16
N ALA A 93 14.88 -13.87 28.38
CA ALA A 93 14.35 -12.53 28.61
C ALA A 93 15.29 -11.40 28.10
N SER A 94 16.59 -11.68 28.03
CA SER A 94 17.60 -10.76 27.47
C SER A 94 17.78 -10.89 25.96
N ALA A 95 17.02 -11.76 25.30
CA ALA A 95 17.05 -11.97 23.86
C ALA A 95 15.82 -11.36 23.18
N PHE A 96 15.99 -11.02 21.90
CA PHE A 96 14.90 -10.64 21.02
C PHE A 96 14.54 -11.83 20.12
N CYS A 97 13.27 -12.22 20.16
CA CYS A 97 12.73 -13.32 19.33
C CYS A 97 11.53 -12.85 18.51
N PRO A 98 11.73 -12.51 17.23
CA PRO A 98 10.62 -12.29 16.29
C PRO A 98 9.79 -13.59 16.07
N PRO A 99 8.61 -13.51 15.45
CA PRO A 99 7.91 -14.70 15.02
C PRO A 99 8.78 -15.54 14.07
N GLY A 100 8.78 -16.87 14.23
CA GLY A 100 9.63 -17.76 13.42
C GLY A 100 11.10 -17.83 13.86
N THR A 101 11.43 -17.48 15.11
CA THR A 101 12.83 -17.49 15.58
C THR A 101 13.42 -18.89 15.65
N VAL A 102 14.60 -19.06 15.05
CA VAL A 102 15.41 -20.29 15.12
C VAL A 102 16.46 -20.21 16.21
N ALA A 103 17.14 -19.07 16.31
CA ALA A 103 18.19 -18.79 17.27
C ALA A 103 17.94 -17.44 17.94
N GLU A 104 18.22 -17.37 19.24
CA GLU A 104 18.02 -16.16 20.03
C GLU A 104 18.98 -15.06 19.57
N VAL A 105 18.47 -13.85 19.37
CA VAL A 105 19.30 -12.68 19.06
C VAL A 105 19.54 -11.91 20.35
N SER A 106 20.79 -11.71 20.74
CA SER A 106 21.11 -10.95 21.95
C SER A 106 20.72 -9.48 21.79
N GLN A 107 20.06 -8.89 22.79
CA GLN A 107 19.76 -7.45 22.79
C GLN A 107 21.02 -6.57 22.70
N THR A 108 22.19 -7.08 23.11
CA THR A 108 23.47 -6.36 23.01
C THR A 108 23.95 -6.17 21.57
N GLU A 109 23.51 -7.02 20.64
CA GLU A 109 23.88 -6.97 19.22
C GLU A 109 22.94 -6.05 18.41
N LEU A 110 21.80 -5.66 19.01
CA LEU A 110 20.73 -4.89 18.37
C LEU A 110 20.86 -3.37 18.63
N GLN A 111 22.09 -2.83 18.63
CA GLN A 111 22.34 -1.41 18.97
C GLN A 111 21.67 -0.39 18.02
N THR A 112 21.19 -0.82 16.86
CA THR A 112 20.48 0.03 15.90
C THR A 112 19.29 -0.71 15.28
N ILE A 113 18.24 -0.95 16.06
CA ILE A 113 16.94 -1.32 15.47
C ILE A 113 16.33 -0.03 14.90
N SER A 114 16.65 0.31 13.65
CA SER A 114 15.72 1.12 12.86
C SER A 114 14.52 0.24 12.57
N GLN A 115 13.46 0.38 13.35
CA GLN A 115 12.20 -0.27 13.03
C GLN A 115 11.74 0.31 11.69
N ALA A 116 11.93 -0.46 10.61
CA ALA A 116 11.25 -0.17 9.36
C ALA A 116 9.75 -0.15 9.72
N TYR A 117 9.11 1.00 9.48
CA TYR A 117 7.71 1.22 9.80
C TYR A 117 6.86 0.02 9.36
N PRO A 118 5.92 -0.47 10.19
CA PRO A 118 5.04 -1.55 9.80
C PRO A 118 4.40 -1.17 8.47
N TYR A 119 4.43 -2.10 7.51
CA TYR A 119 3.73 -1.98 6.24
C TYR A 119 2.36 -1.35 6.48
N TYR A 120 2.07 -0.28 5.75
CA TYR A 120 0.82 0.47 5.85
C TYR A 120 -0.34 -0.52 5.87
N LYS A 121 -1.10 -0.52 6.97
CA LYS A 121 -2.26 -1.39 7.13
C LYS A 121 -3.21 -1.07 5.99
N ASN A 122 -3.40 -2.03 5.07
CA ASN A 122 -4.35 -1.85 3.98
C ASN A 122 -5.70 -1.46 4.59
N PRO A 123 -6.34 -0.37 4.12
CA PRO A 123 -7.70 -0.07 4.53
C PRO A 123 -8.60 -1.26 4.17
N ASP A 124 -9.66 -1.50 4.94
CA ASP A 124 -10.62 -2.60 4.74
C ASP A 124 -11.47 -2.45 3.45
N THR A 125 -11.04 -1.59 2.51
CA THR A 125 -11.71 -1.31 1.25
C THR A 125 -11.26 -2.31 0.18
N THR A 126 -12.19 -3.13 -0.30
CA THR A 126 -11.94 -4.11 -1.37
C THR A 126 -11.92 -3.52 -2.78
N LEU A 127 -12.18 -2.21 -2.92
CA LEU A 127 -12.16 -1.49 -4.18
C LEU A 127 -10.80 -0.81 -4.38
N PHE A 128 -10.09 -1.23 -5.42
CA PHE A 128 -8.79 -0.67 -5.79
C PHE A 128 -8.84 0.84 -6.05
N ASP A 129 -9.96 1.35 -6.56
CA ASP A 129 -10.15 2.77 -6.83
C ASP A 129 -10.12 3.60 -5.54
N ASP A 130 -10.68 3.08 -4.44
CA ASP A 130 -10.66 3.75 -3.14
C ASP A 130 -9.26 3.74 -2.52
N VAL A 131 -8.48 2.68 -2.74
CA VAL A 131 -7.09 2.59 -2.29
C VAL A 131 -6.20 3.59 -3.06
N LEU A 132 -6.42 3.73 -4.37
CA LEU A 132 -5.74 4.73 -5.19
C LEU A 132 -6.16 6.14 -4.80
N LEU A 133 -7.45 6.42 -4.65
CA LEU A 133 -7.92 7.73 -4.20
C LEU A 133 -7.39 8.06 -2.81
N ASN A 134 -7.41 7.11 -1.88
CA ASN A 134 -6.90 7.35 -0.54
C ASN A 134 -5.40 7.63 -0.56
N ASN A 135 -4.60 6.88 -1.31
CA ASN A 135 -3.15 7.15 -1.40
C ASN A 135 -2.82 8.46 -2.15
N VAL A 136 -3.64 8.87 -3.11
CA VAL A 136 -3.44 10.12 -3.88
C VAL A 136 -3.93 11.36 -3.10
N PHE A 137 -4.94 11.22 -2.24
CA PHE A 137 -5.58 12.35 -1.55
C PHE A 137 -5.43 12.37 -0.02
N HIS A 138 -4.67 11.44 0.59
CA HIS A 138 -4.35 11.53 2.02
C HIS A 138 -3.33 12.65 2.28
N ILE A 139 -3.78 13.89 2.15
CA ILE A 139 -3.05 15.07 2.58
C ILE A 139 -2.99 14.98 4.10
N GLY A 140 -1.86 14.47 4.62
CA GLY A 140 -1.60 14.48 6.05
C GLY A 140 -1.83 15.88 6.60
N SER A 141 -2.49 15.97 7.76
CA SER A 141 -2.90 17.21 8.46
C SER A 141 -1.71 18.03 9.01
N THR A 142 -0.60 18.07 8.27
CA THR A 142 0.56 18.89 8.59
C THR A 142 0.68 19.97 7.52
N ARG A 143 0.88 21.21 7.97
CA ARG A 143 0.94 22.40 7.10
C ARG A 143 2.02 22.27 6.01
N HIS A 144 3.05 21.47 6.28
CA HIS A 144 4.15 21.24 5.35
C HIS A 144 3.74 20.35 4.15
N CYS A 145 2.82 19.40 4.34
CA CYS A 145 2.35 18.53 3.25
C CYS A 145 1.46 19.28 2.25
N VAL A 146 0.71 20.29 2.69
CA VAL A 146 -0.16 21.09 1.80
C VAL A 146 0.65 21.93 0.82
N VAL A 147 1.79 22.49 1.26
CA VAL A 147 2.63 23.38 0.44
C VAL A 147 3.42 22.62 -0.63
N VAL A 148 3.74 21.35 -0.38
CA VAL A 148 4.48 20.50 -1.34
C VAL A 148 3.54 19.81 -2.33
N SER A 149 2.24 19.82 -2.08
CA SER A 149 1.27 19.18 -2.99
C SER A 149 1.25 19.85 -4.36
N PRO A 150 1.36 19.09 -5.47
CA PRO A 150 1.20 19.61 -6.83
C PRO A 150 -0.14 20.34 -7.04
N THR A 151 -1.19 19.93 -6.34
CA THR A 151 -2.53 20.55 -6.45
C THR A 151 -2.57 21.97 -5.90
N PHE A 152 -1.73 22.30 -4.92
CA PHE A 152 -1.63 23.65 -4.38
C PHE A 152 -1.03 24.62 -5.41
N TRP A 153 0.03 24.18 -6.09
CA TRP A 153 0.69 24.96 -7.14
C TRP A 153 -0.18 25.14 -8.37
N THR A 154 -0.92 24.10 -8.79
CA THR A 154 -1.85 24.25 -9.91
C THR A 154 -2.97 25.24 -9.60
N LEU A 155 -3.49 25.25 -8.36
CA LEU A 155 -4.53 26.18 -7.94
C LEU A 155 -4.02 27.64 -7.90
N ILE A 156 -2.79 27.84 -7.41
CA ILE A 156 -2.12 29.16 -7.42
C ILE A 156 -1.95 29.72 -8.83
N VAL A 157 -1.67 28.87 -9.82
CA VAL A 157 -1.49 29.31 -11.22
C VAL A 157 -2.84 29.44 -11.95
N LEU A 158 -3.81 28.59 -11.62
CA LEU A 158 -5.10 28.55 -12.28
C LEU A 158 -5.96 29.78 -11.96
N ILE A 159 -5.98 30.24 -10.70
CA ILE A 159 -6.75 31.42 -10.29
C ILE A 159 -6.36 32.67 -11.11
N PRO A 160 -5.08 33.11 -11.14
CA PRO A 160 -4.71 34.32 -11.88
C PRO A 160 -4.95 34.15 -13.38
N LEU A 161 -4.73 32.96 -13.93
CA LEU A 161 -5.01 32.69 -15.34
C LEU A 161 -6.50 32.88 -15.68
N LEU A 162 -7.39 32.32 -14.86
CA LEU A 162 -8.84 32.50 -15.04
C LEU A 162 -9.28 33.95 -14.84
N THR A 163 -8.68 34.68 -13.89
CA THR A 163 -8.98 36.12 -13.72
C THR A 163 -8.54 36.94 -14.93
N LEU A 164 -7.38 36.63 -15.52
CA LEU A 164 -6.86 37.33 -16.69
C LEU A 164 -7.74 37.07 -17.92
N ILE A 165 -8.18 35.82 -18.12
CA ILE A 165 -9.14 35.46 -19.17
C ILE A 165 -10.47 36.22 -18.96
N GLY A 166 -10.98 36.27 -17.72
CA GLY A 166 -12.19 37.02 -17.40
C GLY A 166 -12.09 38.51 -17.71
N ILE A 167 -10.95 39.14 -17.40
CA ILE A 167 -10.70 40.56 -17.72
C ILE A 167 -10.65 40.76 -19.24
N LEU A 168 -9.94 39.90 -19.97
CA LEU A 168 -9.85 39.98 -21.43
C LEU A 168 -11.22 39.84 -22.10
N LEU A 169 -12.06 38.91 -21.63
CA LEU A 169 -13.42 38.75 -22.14
C LEU A 169 -14.29 39.98 -21.85
N MET A 170 -14.19 40.56 -20.66
CA MET A 170 -14.87 41.81 -20.32
C MET A 170 -14.39 42.98 -21.20
N CYS A 171 -13.09 43.09 -21.44
CA CYS A 171 -12.52 44.10 -22.33
C CYS A 171 -12.98 43.93 -23.79
N GLN A 172 -12.98 42.70 -24.31
CA GLN A 172 -13.49 42.41 -25.66
C GLN A 172 -14.98 42.74 -25.79
N GLN A 173 -15.79 42.40 -24.78
CA GLN A 173 -17.22 42.68 -24.78
C GLN A 173 -17.50 44.18 -24.75
N CYS A 174 -16.71 44.97 -24.01
CA CYS A 174 -16.87 46.43 -24.00
C CYS A 174 -16.26 47.12 -25.23
N SER A 175 -15.21 46.56 -25.85
CA SER A 175 -14.72 47.04 -27.16
C SER A 175 -15.72 46.79 -28.28
N ARG A 176 -16.47 45.68 -28.22
CA ARG A 176 -17.50 45.36 -29.22
C ARG A 176 -18.76 46.19 -29.01
N SER A 177 -19.10 46.52 -27.76
CA SER A 177 -20.17 47.45 -27.39
C SER A 177 -19.66 48.90 -27.29
N SER A 178 -18.98 49.38 -28.33
CA SER A 178 -18.31 50.70 -28.38
C SER A 178 -19.26 51.91 -28.36
N HIS A 179 -20.54 51.73 -28.02
CA HIS A 179 -21.52 52.81 -27.97
C HIS A 179 -22.22 52.98 -26.60
N ASP A 180 -21.90 52.12 -25.62
CA ASP A 180 -22.64 52.10 -24.36
C ASP A 180 -21.81 52.67 -23.19
N SER A 181 -22.06 53.96 -22.90
CA SER A 181 -21.39 54.73 -21.84
C SER A 181 -21.53 54.13 -20.42
N ALA A 182 -22.41 53.14 -20.26
CA ALA A 182 -22.63 52.40 -19.03
C ALA A 182 -21.48 51.44 -18.68
N CYS A 183 -20.89 50.71 -19.65
CA CYS A 183 -19.78 49.79 -19.35
C CYS A 183 -18.56 50.54 -18.79
N MET A 184 -18.22 51.67 -19.42
CA MET A 184 -17.05 52.45 -19.04
C MET A 184 -17.14 53.03 -17.62
N LYS A 185 -18.35 53.30 -17.12
CA LYS A 185 -18.60 53.74 -15.73
C LYS A 185 -18.37 52.62 -14.73
N THR A 186 -18.78 51.39 -15.05
CA THR A 186 -18.60 50.21 -14.19
C THR A 186 -17.12 49.83 -14.09
N ILE A 187 -16.37 49.87 -15.19
CA ILE A 187 -14.92 49.64 -15.21
C ILE A 187 -14.20 50.72 -14.39
N LYS A 188 -14.53 52.01 -14.56
CA LYS A 188 -13.97 53.09 -13.73
C LYS A 188 -14.23 52.89 -12.24
N LYS A 189 -15.41 52.39 -11.85
CA LYS A 189 -15.75 52.15 -10.45
C LYS A 189 -14.96 50.98 -9.85
N TRP A 190 -14.68 49.95 -10.64
CA TRP A 190 -13.81 48.83 -10.24
C TRP A 190 -12.35 49.25 -10.12
N PHE A 191 -11.80 49.94 -11.13
CA PHE A 191 -10.41 50.42 -11.09
C PHE A 191 -10.16 51.48 -10.02
N LYS A 192 -11.18 52.27 -9.63
CA LYS A 192 -11.06 53.21 -8.51
C LYS A 192 -10.92 52.53 -7.14
N ARG A 193 -11.26 51.24 -7.02
CA ARG A 193 -11.08 50.47 -5.78
C ARG A 193 -9.77 49.68 -5.74
N THR A 194 -9.20 49.37 -6.89
CA THR A 194 -7.88 48.76 -7.01
C THR A 194 -6.89 49.84 -7.41
N ASP A 195 -6.42 50.61 -6.43
CA ASP A 195 -5.52 51.76 -6.62
C ASP A 195 -4.12 51.29 -7.06
N LEU A 196 -4.00 50.93 -8.34
CA LEU A 196 -2.78 50.47 -9.02
C LEU A 196 -2.30 51.47 -10.07
N VAL A 197 -2.73 52.74 -9.99
CA VAL A 197 -2.20 53.82 -10.82
C VAL A 197 -1.69 54.94 -9.92
N VAL A 198 -0.46 54.79 -9.43
CA VAL A 198 0.35 55.95 -9.04
C VAL A 198 0.54 56.77 -10.32
N SER A 199 -0.13 57.92 -10.39
CA SER A 199 0.04 58.88 -11.47
C SER A 199 1.50 59.36 -11.49
N GLN A 200 2.20 59.12 -12.60
CA GLN A 200 3.53 59.67 -12.91
C GLN A 200 3.57 61.21 -13.06
N SER A 201 2.64 61.96 -12.50
CA SER A 201 2.62 63.44 -12.59
C SER A 201 3.44 64.15 -11.49
N ALA A 202 4.08 63.42 -10.57
CA ALA A 202 4.82 64.02 -9.45
C ALA A 202 6.35 64.16 -9.65
N PHE A 203 6.92 63.70 -10.77
CA PHE A 203 8.40 63.58 -10.90
C PHE A 203 9.10 64.62 -11.79
N SER A 204 8.47 65.73 -12.18
CA SER A 204 9.12 66.76 -13.03
C SER A 204 9.01 68.20 -12.53
N LYS A 205 8.69 68.44 -11.25
CA LYS A 205 8.84 69.77 -10.63
C LYS A 205 10.18 69.96 -9.87
N VAL A 206 11.15 69.07 -10.06
CA VAL A 206 12.49 69.14 -9.45
C VAL A 206 13.57 69.39 -10.52
N GLN A 207 13.30 70.28 -11.47
CA GLN A 207 14.30 70.72 -12.46
C GLN A 207 14.19 72.21 -12.76
N GLN A 208 14.03 73.01 -11.70
CA GLN A 208 14.33 74.44 -11.69
C GLN A 208 14.83 74.78 -10.29
N TRP A 209 16.12 74.51 -10.03
CA TRP A 209 17.05 75.25 -9.16
C TRP A 209 18.45 74.75 -9.50
#